data_AF-A0A9E3MVX9-F1
#
_entry.id   AF-A0A9E3MVX9-F1
#
_cell.length_a   1.000
_cell.length_b   1.000
_cell.length_c   1.000
_cell.angle_alpha   90.00
_cell.angle_beta   90.00
_cell.angle_gamma   90.00
#
_symmetry.space_group_name_H-M   'P 1'
#
loop_
_entity.id
_entity.type
_entity.pdbx_description
1 polymer ?
#
loop_
_entity_poly.entity_id
_entity_poly.type
_entity_poly.pdbx_seq_one_letter_code
_entity_poly.pdbx_strand_id
1 'polypeptide(L)'
;VLPDKDLAAGACMGDGILFSIKDPEKPKVIDRVQDNVNFAFWHSATFNQKADKVVFTDELGGGGAATCNAEIGPNRGADGIYDIVGKGDKRKLVFRSYYKIPRHQADTENCVAHNGSLIPVKGKDIMVQAWYQGGVSVWDFTNSSKPKEIAYFERGPLTTGALTVGGSWSAYYYNGYIYSNDIAKGFDVLKLSDRRTDPAKKVRLGELNVQTQPDYFD
;
A
#
# COMPACT_ATOMS: atom_id res chain seq x y z
N VAL A 1 2.09 4.97 11.41
CA VAL A 1 2.27 4.92 12.89
C VAL A 1 1.07 4.21 13.48
N LEU A 2 1.23 3.44 14.56
CA LEU A 2 0.13 2.73 15.21
C LEU A 2 0.22 2.89 16.75
N PRO A 3 -0.31 4.00 17.29
CA PRO A 3 -0.17 4.36 18.71
C PRO A 3 -0.67 3.27 19.66
N ASP A 4 -1.81 2.63 19.35
CA ASP A 4 -2.43 1.61 20.20
C ASP A 4 -1.59 0.33 20.38
N LYS A 5 -0.50 0.20 19.62
CA LYS A 5 0.44 -0.94 19.70
C LYS A 5 1.85 -0.52 20.12
N ASP A 6 2.10 0.75 20.41
CA ASP A 6 3.43 1.31 20.61
C ASP A 6 4.40 1.00 19.44
N LEU A 7 3.89 0.96 18.19
CA LEU A 7 4.68 0.63 17.01
C LEU A 7 4.60 1.71 15.93
N ALA A 8 5.71 1.90 15.22
CA ALA A 8 5.74 2.64 13.96
C ALA A 8 6.55 1.85 12.93
N ALA A 9 6.21 2.01 11.65
CA ALA A 9 7.00 1.53 10.54
C ALA A 9 7.33 2.71 9.64
N GLY A 10 8.52 2.71 9.09
CA GLY A 10 9.01 3.75 8.18
C GLY A 10 9.68 3.12 6.97
N ALA A 11 9.58 3.80 5.84
CA ALA A 11 10.22 3.45 4.59
C ALA A 11 10.96 4.70 4.12
N CYS A 12 12.27 4.63 3.94
CA CYS A 12 13.05 5.77 3.41
C CYS A 12 14.41 5.31 2.89
N MET A 13 14.84 5.86 1.75
CA MET A 13 16.22 5.78 1.21
C MET A 13 16.91 4.39 1.30
N GLY A 14 16.16 3.32 1.04
CA GLY A 14 16.70 1.95 0.98
C GLY A 14 16.34 1.05 2.16
N ASP A 15 15.74 1.60 3.22
CA ASP A 15 15.41 0.85 4.43
C ASP A 15 13.90 0.77 4.68
N GLY A 16 13.44 -0.44 4.99
CA GLY A 16 12.19 -0.69 5.72
C GLY A 16 12.50 -0.88 7.20
N ILE A 17 11.95 -0.02 8.06
CA ILE A 17 12.31 0.03 9.49
C ILE A 17 11.06 -0.17 10.34
N LEU A 18 11.20 -1.03 11.35
CA LEU A 18 10.22 -1.19 12.43
C LEU A 18 10.74 -0.51 13.70
N PHE A 19 9.91 0.35 14.29
CA PHE A 19 10.22 1.11 15.50
C PHE A 19 9.30 0.73 16.65
N SER A 20 9.86 0.73 17.86
CA SER A 20 9.12 0.89 19.11
C SER A 20 8.92 2.38 19.34
N ILE A 21 7.69 2.78 19.64
CA ILE A 21 7.33 4.14 20.03
C ILE A 21 6.68 4.18 21.42
N LYS A 22 7.02 3.21 22.28
CA LYS A 22 6.58 3.20 23.69
C LYS A 22 7.01 4.45 24.45
N ASP A 23 8.15 5.02 24.06
CA ASP A 23 8.55 6.39 24.40
C ASP A 23 8.61 7.18 23.08
N PRO A 24 7.55 7.92 22.71
CA PRO A 24 7.49 8.64 21.44
C PRO A 24 8.57 9.72 21.28
N GLU A 25 9.11 10.26 22.38
CA GLU A 25 10.20 11.23 22.35
C GLU A 25 11.56 10.56 22.05
N LYS A 26 11.67 9.25 22.26
CA LYS A 26 12.88 8.45 22.06
C LYS A 26 12.56 7.12 21.36
N PRO A 27 12.11 7.16 20.09
CA PRO A 27 11.78 5.95 19.36
C PRO A 27 13.01 5.05 19.19
N LYS A 28 12.79 3.73 19.25
CA LYS A 28 13.86 2.73 19.14
C LYS A 28 13.65 1.87 17.90
N VAL A 29 14.69 1.72 17.09
CA VAL A 29 14.69 0.74 15.99
C VAL A 29 14.66 -0.67 16.57
N ILE A 30 13.63 -1.44 16.21
CA ILE A 30 13.50 -2.85 16.59
C ILE A 30 14.17 -3.73 15.52
N ASP A 31 13.84 -3.50 14.25
CA ASP A 31 14.38 -4.27 13.14
C ASP A 31 14.42 -3.41 11.88
N ARG A 32 15.26 -3.82 10.93
CA ARG A 32 15.47 -3.15 9.65
C ARG A 32 15.70 -4.17 8.56
N VAL A 33 15.09 -3.95 7.40
CA VAL A 33 15.22 -4.78 6.21
C VAL A 33 15.62 -3.93 5.02
N GLN A 34 16.31 -4.56 4.08
CA GLN A 34 16.73 -4.00 2.81
C GLN A 34 16.46 -5.03 1.70
N ASP A 35 16.17 -4.55 0.51
CA ASP A 35 16.06 -5.35 -0.71
C ASP A 35 16.69 -4.57 -1.86
N ASN A 36 18.00 -4.70 -2.00
CA ASN A 36 18.76 -3.96 -3.00
C ASN A 36 18.62 -4.54 -4.42
N VAL A 37 17.81 -5.59 -4.59
CA VAL A 37 17.60 -6.27 -5.87
C VAL A 37 16.28 -5.84 -6.50
N ASN A 38 15.20 -5.77 -5.71
CA ASN A 38 13.86 -5.47 -6.22
C ASN A 38 13.31 -4.11 -5.78
N PHE A 39 13.81 -3.53 -4.69
CA PHE A 39 13.38 -2.21 -4.22
C PHE A 39 14.38 -1.14 -4.64
N ALA A 40 13.86 -0.03 -5.18
CA ALA A 40 14.66 1.15 -5.52
C ALA A 40 14.38 2.32 -4.58
N PHE A 41 13.12 2.55 -4.21
CA PHE A 41 12.70 3.67 -3.38
C PHE A 41 11.64 3.23 -2.37
N TRP A 42 12.09 2.91 -1.16
CA TRP A 42 11.22 2.60 -0.02
C TRP A 42 10.39 3.83 0.33
N HIS A 43 9.14 3.84 -0.11
CA HIS A 43 8.30 5.04 -0.16
C HIS A 43 7.32 5.13 1.02
N SER A 44 6.61 4.05 1.32
CA SER A 44 5.61 4.02 2.39
C SER A 44 5.59 2.70 3.14
N ALA A 45 5.05 2.73 4.36
CA ALA A 45 4.86 1.57 5.21
C ALA A 45 3.44 1.58 5.79
N THR A 46 2.70 0.48 5.60
CA THR A 46 1.33 0.32 6.10
C THR A 46 1.25 -0.98 6.91
N PHE A 47 0.82 -0.90 8.17
CA PHE A 47 0.51 -2.10 8.95
C PHE A 47 -0.80 -2.71 8.48
N ASN A 48 -0.98 -4.02 8.67
CA ASN A 48 -2.33 -4.57 8.68
C ASN A 48 -3.06 -4.25 9.99
N GLN A 49 -4.35 -4.60 10.09
CA GLN A 49 -5.17 -4.26 11.25
C GLN A 49 -4.64 -4.82 12.58
N LYS A 50 -4.00 -5.98 12.55
CA LYS A 50 -3.49 -6.64 13.76
C LYS A 50 -2.08 -6.19 14.15
N ALA A 51 -1.43 -5.39 13.31
CA ALA A 51 -0.01 -5.05 13.43
C ALA A 51 0.91 -6.28 13.50
N ASP A 52 0.51 -7.38 12.84
CA ASP A 52 1.33 -8.58 12.67
C ASP A 52 1.92 -8.68 11.25
N LYS A 53 1.66 -7.68 10.39
CA LYS A 53 2.24 -7.53 9.06
C LYS A 53 2.53 -6.06 8.74
N VAL A 54 3.51 -5.83 7.87
CA VAL A 54 3.80 -4.53 7.25
C VAL A 54 3.89 -4.71 5.73
N VAL A 55 3.26 -3.80 5.01
CA VAL A 55 3.42 -3.62 3.57
C VAL A 55 4.34 -2.43 3.36
N PHE A 56 5.48 -2.66 2.72
CA PHE A 56 6.37 -1.61 2.26
C PHE A 56 6.20 -1.39 0.76
N THR A 57 6.14 -0.14 0.32
CA THR A 57 5.89 0.22 -1.08
C THR A 57 7.18 0.70 -1.74
N ASP A 58 7.46 0.21 -2.95
CA ASP A 58 8.57 0.65 -3.79
C ASP A 58 8.12 1.64 -4.88
N GLU A 59 8.63 2.87 -4.85
CA GLU A 59 8.40 3.86 -5.90
C GLU A 59 9.46 3.79 -7.02
N LEU A 60 9.60 2.63 -7.64
CA LEU A 60 10.57 2.41 -8.71
C LEU A 60 10.41 3.43 -9.84
N GLY A 61 11.55 3.95 -10.31
CA GLY A 61 11.58 4.96 -11.38
C GLY A 61 11.15 6.35 -10.91
N GLY A 62 11.08 6.60 -9.60
CA GLY A 62 10.72 7.88 -9.00
C GLY A 62 9.34 8.37 -9.44
N GLY A 63 8.46 7.43 -9.78
CA GLY A 63 7.12 7.73 -10.22
C GLY A 63 6.97 8.22 -11.66
N GLY A 64 8.07 8.45 -12.38
CA GLY A 64 8.05 8.94 -13.76
C GLY A 64 8.10 7.86 -14.83
N ALA A 65 8.61 6.68 -14.49
CA ALA A 65 8.89 5.62 -15.47
C ALA A 65 7.71 4.66 -15.68
N ALA A 66 7.66 4.04 -16.86
CA ALA A 66 6.76 2.93 -17.15
C ALA A 66 7.29 1.63 -16.55
N THR A 67 6.87 1.33 -15.31
CA THR A 67 7.41 0.16 -14.59
C THR A 67 6.45 -1.03 -14.53
N CYS A 68 5.20 -0.87 -14.93
CA CYS A 68 4.21 -1.95 -14.94
C CYS A 68 4.18 -2.65 -16.31
N ASN A 69 5.28 -3.28 -16.71
CA ASN A 69 5.37 -4.02 -17.97
C ASN A 69 6.13 -5.35 -17.79
N ALA A 70 6.13 -6.16 -18.85
CA ALA A 70 6.72 -7.51 -18.81
C ALA A 70 8.24 -7.49 -18.55
N GLU A 71 8.95 -6.46 -19.00
CA GLU A 71 10.40 -6.34 -18.87
C GLU A 71 10.83 -6.10 -17.42
N ILE A 72 10.14 -5.19 -16.72
CA ILE A 72 10.40 -4.95 -15.29
C ILE A 72 9.92 -6.12 -14.43
N GLY A 73 8.84 -6.77 -14.87
CA GLY A 73 8.30 -7.96 -14.22
C GLY A 73 7.57 -7.67 -12.90
N PRO A 74 7.16 -8.73 -12.18
CA PRO A 74 6.23 -8.64 -11.06
C PRO A 74 6.87 -8.24 -9.72
N ASN A 75 8.21 -8.32 -9.59
CA ASN A 75 8.88 -8.16 -8.30
C ASN A 75 9.49 -6.76 -8.10
N ARG A 76 9.94 -6.10 -9.16
CA ARG A 76 10.55 -4.76 -9.07
C ARG A 76 9.47 -3.68 -9.09
N GLY A 77 9.56 -2.64 -8.27
CA GLY A 77 8.48 -1.64 -8.17
C GLY A 77 7.19 -2.22 -7.61
N ALA A 78 7.31 -3.25 -6.77
CA ALA A 78 6.20 -3.95 -6.14
C ALA A 78 6.10 -3.58 -4.66
N ASP A 79 4.95 -3.82 -4.06
CA ASP A 79 4.84 -3.84 -2.60
C ASP A 79 5.48 -5.10 -2.03
N GLY A 80 6.22 -4.95 -0.94
CA GLY A 80 6.87 -6.03 -0.19
C GLY A 80 6.07 -6.31 1.08
N ILE A 81 5.63 -7.54 1.24
CA ILE A 81 4.80 -7.96 2.38
C ILE A 81 5.69 -8.71 3.38
N TYR A 82 5.72 -8.19 4.61
CA TYR A 82 6.51 -8.73 5.70
C TYR A 82 5.60 -9.10 6.87
N ASP A 83 5.78 -10.29 7.41
CA ASP A 83 5.20 -10.63 8.71
C ASP A 83 6.08 -10.08 9.83
N ILE A 84 5.45 -9.67 10.93
CA ILE A 84 6.14 -9.31 12.17
C ILE A 84 6.09 -10.51 13.11
N VAL A 85 7.22 -11.18 13.29
CA VAL A 85 7.34 -12.32 14.20
C VAL A 85 8.07 -11.93 15.48
N GLY A 86 7.86 -12.66 16.58
CA GLY A 86 8.46 -12.33 17.88
C GLY A 86 7.63 -11.34 18.70
N LYS A 87 8.20 -10.83 19.80
CA LYS A 87 7.49 -9.96 20.77
C LYS A 87 8.41 -8.87 21.31
N GLY A 88 7.81 -7.74 21.69
CA GLY A 88 8.55 -6.58 22.23
C GLY A 88 9.65 -6.12 21.28
N ASP A 89 10.84 -5.89 21.84
CA ASP A 89 12.05 -5.49 21.11
C ASP A 89 12.72 -6.64 20.34
N LYS A 90 12.19 -7.87 20.44
CA LYS A 90 12.67 -9.03 19.67
C LYS A 90 11.84 -9.28 18.42
N ARG A 91 10.98 -8.34 18.03
CA ARG A 91 10.22 -8.46 16.79
C ARG A 91 11.17 -8.46 15.59
N LYS A 92 10.80 -9.20 14.56
CA LYS A 92 11.56 -9.34 13.31
C LYS A 92 10.62 -9.20 12.12
N LEU A 93 11.07 -8.50 11.09
CA LEU A 93 10.41 -8.42 9.80
C LEU A 93 10.83 -9.64 8.95
N VAL A 94 9.87 -10.47 8.57
CA VAL A 94 10.10 -11.66 7.75
C VAL A 94 9.42 -11.49 6.42
N PHE A 95 10.21 -11.36 5.35
CA PHE A 95 9.69 -11.24 3.98
C PHE A 95 8.85 -12.46 3.60
N ARG A 96 7.71 -12.21 2.93
CA ARG A 96 6.78 -13.27 2.50
C ARG A 96 6.55 -13.32 1.01
N SER A 97 6.24 -12.19 0.39
CA SER A 97 6.03 -12.11 -1.05
C SER A 97 5.98 -10.66 -1.51
N TYR A 98 5.97 -10.48 -2.83
CA TYR A 98 5.67 -9.21 -3.47
C TYR A 98 4.23 -9.17 -3.96
N TYR A 99 3.66 -7.97 -4.00
CA TYR A 99 2.42 -7.66 -4.70
C TYR A 99 2.66 -6.55 -5.72
N LYS A 100 2.31 -6.82 -6.97
CA LYS A 100 2.24 -5.83 -8.04
C LYS A 100 0.95 -6.03 -8.80
N ILE A 101 0.39 -4.95 -9.35
CA ILE A 101 -0.81 -5.09 -10.18
C ILE A 101 -0.54 -6.07 -11.34
N PRO A 102 -1.49 -6.96 -11.67
CA PRO A 102 -1.31 -7.97 -12.72
C PRO A 102 -1.45 -7.38 -14.13
N ARG A 103 -1.90 -6.12 -14.25
CA ARG A 103 -2.15 -5.43 -15.50
C ARG A 103 -0.87 -4.77 -15.98
N HIS A 104 -0.47 -5.05 -17.22
CA HIS A 104 0.57 -4.28 -17.87
C HIS A 104 0.00 -2.96 -18.41
N GLN A 105 0.80 -1.90 -18.31
CA GLN A 105 0.56 -0.58 -18.86
C GLN A 105 1.46 -0.36 -20.08
N ALA A 106 1.11 0.58 -20.94
CA ALA A 106 1.96 0.94 -22.07
C ALA A 106 3.25 1.63 -21.60
N ASP A 107 4.28 1.63 -22.45
CA ASP A 107 5.54 2.32 -22.15
C ASP A 107 5.42 3.85 -22.14
N THR A 108 4.24 4.37 -22.53
CA THR A 108 3.86 5.78 -22.41
C THR A 108 3.15 6.10 -21.08
N GLU A 109 3.02 5.13 -20.18
CA GLU A 109 2.29 5.26 -18.92
C GLU A 109 3.22 5.10 -17.73
N ASN A 110 3.40 6.15 -16.94
CA ASN A 110 4.07 6.02 -15.65
C ASN A 110 3.21 5.16 -14.72
N CYS A 111 3.82 4.14 -14.12
CA CYS A 111 3.08 3.23 -13.26
C CYS A 111 3.95 2.75 -12.13
N VAL A 112 3.47 2.95 -10.91
CA VAL A 112 4.17 2.63 -9.67
C VAL A 112 3.16 2.53 -8.54
N ALA A 113 3.42 1.70 -7.53
CA ALA A 113 2.64 1.67 -6.31
C ALA A 113 2.80 2.99 -5.54
N HIS A 114 1.71 3.50 -4.99
CA HIS A 114 1.72 4.70 -4.18
C HIS A 114 0.71 4.57 -3.01
N ASN A 115 0.31 5.69 -2.42
CA ASN A 115 -0.45 5.72 -1.18
C ASN A 115 -1.77 4.94 -1.22
N GLY A 116 -2.03 4.18 -0.16
CA GLY A 116 -3.24 3.39 0.03
C GLY A 116 -3.69 3.33 1.50
N SER A 117 -4.81 2.64 1.74
CA SER A 117 -5.30 2.35 3.09
C SER A 117 -5.97 0.99 3.17
N LEU A 118 -6.13 0.48 4.39
CA LEU A 118 -6.89 -0.74 4.63
C LEU A 118 -8.38 -0.52 4.37
N ILE A 119 -9.05 -1.56 3.89
CA ILE A 119 -10.51 -1.71 3.93
C ILE A 119 -10.84 -2.52 5.19
N PRO A 120 -11.58 -1.97 6.17
CA PRO A 120 -11.75 -2.59 7.48
C PRO A 120 -12.74 -3.75 7.46
N VAL A 121 -12.25 -4.93 7.08
CA VAL A 121 -12.99 -6.19 7.12
C VAL A 121 -12.42 -7.06 8.23
N LYS A 122 -13.23 -7.35 9.25
CA LYS A 122 -12.80 -8.15 10.40
C LYS A 122 -12.25 -9.51 9.96
N GLY A 123 -11.01 -9.82 10.38
CA GLY A 123 -10.34 -11.08 10.06
C GLY A 123 -9.75 -11.17 8.65
N LYS A 124 -9.75 -10.06 7.90
CA LYS A 124 -9.17 -9.96 6.56
C LYS A 124 -8.20 -8.79 6.51
N ASP A 125 -7.17 -8.96 5.69
CA ASP A 125 -6.23 -7.89 5.36
C ASP A 125 -6.49 -7.53 3.89
N ILE A 126 -7.30 -6.49 3.68
CA ILE A 126 -7.65 -5.97 2.35
C ILE A 126 -7.19 -4.52 2.30
N MET A 127 -6.54 -4.13 1.21
CA MET A 127 -6.06 -2.79 0.98
C MET A 127 -6.64 -2.23 -0.32
N VAL A 128 -6.92 -0.95 -0.32
CA VAL A 128 -7.06 -0.15 -1.54
C VAL A 128 -5.80 0.70 -1.69
N GLN A 129 -5.30 0.82 -2.91
CA GLN A 129 -4.04 1.47 -3.16
C GLN A 129 -4.01 2.13 -4.54
N ALA A 130 -3.37 3.28 -4.60
CA ALA A 130 -3.10 3.98 -5.84
C ALA A 130 -1.88 3.40 -6.57
N TRP A 131 -1.95 3.39 -7.89
CA TRP A 131 -0.94 2.87 -8.80
C TRP A 131 -0.69 3.82 -9.98
N TYR A 132 -0.55 5.14 -9.76
CA TYR A 132 -0.41 6.16 -10.83
C TYR A 132 -1.30 5.86 -12.05
N GLN A 133 -0.80 5.78 -13.28
CA GLN A 133 -1.66 5.49 -14.44
C GLN A 133 -2.22 4.06 -14.46
N GLY A 134 -1.63 3.13 -13.70
CA GLY A 134 -2.25 1.83 -13.38
C GLY A 134 -3.50 1.93 -12.48
N GLY A 135 -3.85 3.12 -12.01
CA GLY A 135 -5.15 3.45 -11.41
C GLY A 135 -5.27 3.07 -9.94
N VAL A 136 -6.42 2.53 -9.55
CA VAL A 136 -6.72 2.08 -8.20
C VAL A 136 -6.80 0.56 -8.19
N SER A 137 -6.05 -0.07 -7.31
CA SER A 137 -6.14 -1.50 -7.02
C SER A 137 -6.79 -1.74 -5.66
N VAL A 138 -7.66 -2.75 -5.60
CA VAL A 138 -8.13 -3.35 -4.35
C VAL A 138 -7.61 -4.76 -4.29
N TRP A 139 -6.87 -5.11 -3.24
CA TRP A 139 -6.19 -6.40 -3.13
C TRP A 139 -6.27 -7.00 -1.73
N ASP A 140 -6.27 -8.34 -1.67
CA ASP A 140 -6.33 -9.13 -0.45
C ASP A 140 -4.95 -9.75 -0.18
N PHE A 141 -4.40 -9.48 1.00
CA PHE A 141 -3.13 -10.01 1.50
C PHE A 141 -3.28 -10.70 2.85
N THR A 142 -4.49 -11.19 3.13
CA THR A 142 -4.77 -12.03 4.31
C THR A 142 -3.80 -13.21 4.36
N ASN A 143 -3.45 -13.78 3.21
CA ASN A 143 -2.32 -14.69 3.07
C ASN A 143 -1.10 -13.92 2.54
N SER A 144 -0.14 -13.64 3.42
CA SER A 144 1.08 -12.86 3.09
C SER A 144 1.94 -13.48 1.99
N SER A 145 1.79 -14.78 1.69
CA SER A 145 2.55 -15.46 0.64
C SER A 145 1.82 -15.53 -0.70
N LYS A 146 0.54 -15.14 -0.75
CA LYS A 146 -0.31 -15.21 -1.95
C LYS A 146 -1.27 -14.01 -2.03
N PRO A 147 -0.74 -12.77 -2.07
CA PRO A 147 -1.57 -11.59 -2.27
C PRO A 147 -2.26 -11.66 -3.63
N LYS A 148 -3.47 -11.10 -3.72
CA LYS A 148 -4.25 -11.14 -4.96
C LYS A 148 -5.07 -9.88 -5.13
N GLU A 149 -5.03 -9.31 -6.33
CA GLU A 149 -5.97 -8.27 -6.73
C GLU A 149 -7.41 -8.82 -6.81
N ILE A 150 -8.34 -8.09 -6.20
CA ILE A 150 -9.74 -8.47 -6.10
C ILE A 150 -10.69 -7.54 -6.86
N ALA A 151 -10.29 -6.30 -7.09
CA ALA A 151 -10.96 -5.34 -7.97
C ALA A 151 -9.97 -4.25 -8.40
N TYR A 152 -10.30 -3.52 -9.47
CA TYR A 152 -9.53 -2.35 -9.88
C TYR A 152 -10.40 -1.32 -10.59
N PHE A 153 -9.88 -0.10 -10.70
CA PHE A 153 -10.41 0.96 -11.54
C PHE A 153 -9.24 1.68 -12.20
N GLU A 154 -9.30 1.88 -13.50
CA GLU A 154 -8.24 2.53 -14.26
C GLU A 154 -8.87 3.34 -15.40
N ARG A 155 -8.32 4.52 -15.70
CA ARG A 155 -8.86 5.43 -16.71
C ARG A 155 -8.21 5.23 -18.09
N GLY A 156 -7.22 4.35 -18.19
CA GLY A 156 -6.30 4.25 -19.31
C GLY A 156 -5.37 5.46 -19.45
N PRO A 157 -4.53 5.46 -20.49
CA PRO A 157 -3.44 6.41 -20.65
C PRO A 157 -3.90 7.86 -20.71
N LEU A 158 -3.07 8.79 -20.21
CA LEU A 158 -3.23 10.22 -20.48
C LEU A 158 -3.02 10.54 -21.97
N THR A 159 -2.05 9.86 -22.60
CA THR A 159 -1.69 10.01 -24.00
C THR A 159 -1.05 8.71 -24.50
N THR A 160 -1.19 8.44 -25.80
CA THR A 160 -0.55 7.29 -26.46
C THR A 160 0.74 7.66 -27.18
N GLY A 161 1.14 8.94 -27.19
CA GLY A 161 2.24 9.44 -28.01
C GLY A 161 3.58 9.61 -27.26
N ALA A 162 3.55 9.83 -25.95
CA ALA A 162 4.74 10.07 -25.14
C ALA A 162 4.50 9.75 -23.67
N LEU A 163 5.55 9.32 -22.96
CA LEU A 163 5.50 9.12 -21.52
C LEU A 163 5.18 10.42 -20.79
N THR A 164 4.08 10.42 -20.04
CA THR A 164 3.61 11.57 -19.25
C THR A 164 3.28 11.12 -17.84
N VAL A 165 3.61 11.94 -16.84
CA VAL A 165 3.28 11.65 -15.43
C VAL A 165 1.80 11.92 -15.18
N GLY A 166 1.10 10.94 -14.59
CA GLY A 166 -0.32 11.04 -14.29
C GLY A 166 -0.87 9.93 -13.43
N GLY A 167 -2.20 9.91 -13.30
CA GLY A 167 -2.95 8.85 -12.67
C GLY A 167 -3.16 9.05 -11.17
N SER A 168 -3.69 8.02 -10.50
CA SER A 168 -4.07 8.07 -9.09
C SER A 168 -2.84 8.26 -8.19
N TRP A 169 -2.75 9.39 -7.48
CA TRP A 169 -1.71 9.67 -6.48
C TRP A 169 -2.01 8.98 -5.14
N SER A 170 -3.25 9.03 -4.66
CA SER A 170 -3.65 8.27 -3.48
C SER A 170 -5.03 7.67 -3.66
N ALA A 171 -5.32 6.59 -2.92
CA ALA A 171 -6.63 5.98 -2.89
C ALA A 171 -6.93 5.48 -1.47
N TYR A 172 -7.97 6.01 -0.85
CA TYR A 172 -8.30 5.72 0.54
C TYR A 172 -9.74 5.27 0.68
N TYR A 173 -9.97 4.23 1.48
CA TYR A 173 -11.32 3.78 1.84
C TYR A 173 -11.83 4.62 3.02
N TYR A 174 -13.02 5.20 2.85
CA TYR A 174 -13.72 5.89 3.93
C TYR A 174 -15.23 5.69 3.81
N ASN A 175 -15.85 5.14 4.85
CA ASN A 175 -17.30 5.07 5.00
C ASN A 175 -18.06 4.49 3.78
N GLY A 176 -17.52 3.42 3.17
CA GLY A 176 -18.15 2.68 2.07
C GLY A 176 -17.77 3.13 0.66
N TYR A 177 -16.89 4.13 0.56
CA TYR A 177 -16.39 4.65 -0.71
C TYR A 177 -14.87 4.65 -0.71
N ILE A 178 -14.29 4.60 -1.91
CA ILE A 178 -12.88 4.84 -2.14
C ILE A 178 -12.76 6.24 -2.74
N TYR A 179 -11.93 7.07 -2.12
CA TYR A 179 -11.63 8.42 -2.58
C TYR A 179 -10.23 8.41 -3.17
N SER A 180 -10.09 8.80 -4.43
CA SER A 180 -8.80 8.87 -5.10
C SER A 180 -8.57 10.24 -5.71
N ASN A 181 -7.42 10.83 -5.43
CA ASN A 181 -6.96 12.02 -6.14
C ASN A 181 -5.99 11.61 -7.25
N ASP A 182 -6.24 12.10 -8.45
CA ASP A 182 -5.42 11.90 -9.64
C ASP A 182 -4.54 13.14 -9.86
N ILE A 183 -3.31 12.92 -10.30
CA ILE A 183 -2.31 13.97 -10.58
C ILE A 183 -2.83 14.96 -11.64
N ALA A 184 -3.56 14.47 -12.66
CA ALA A 184 -3.95 15.23 -13.84
C ALA A 184 -5.46 15.28 -14.08
N LYS A 185 -6.19 14.19 -13.81
CA LYS A 185 -7.62 14.03 -14.15
C LYS A 185 -8.59 14.40 -13.01
N GLY A 186 -8.09 14.81 -11.84
CA GLY A 186 -8.91 15.36 -10.76
C GLY A 186 -9.20 14.39 -9.61
N PHE A 187 -10.46 14.11 -9.32
CA PHE A 187 -10.88 13.38 -8.12
C PHE A 187 -11.97 12.34 -8.42
N ASP A 188 -11.78 11.13 -7.91
CA ASP A 188 -12.67 9.99 -8.06
C ASP A 188 -13.29 9.57 -6.73
N VAL A 189 -14.60 9.33 -6.75
CA VAL A 189 -15.35 8.71 -5.65
C VAL A 189 -15.94 7.40 -6.16
N LEU A 190 -15.30 6.30 -5.79
CA LEU A 190 -15.63 4.97 -6.29
C LEU A 190 -16.42 4.20 -5.23
N LYS A 191 -17.47 3.50 -5.66
CA LYS A 191 -18.24 2.58 -4.81
C LYS A 191 -17.86 1.14 -5.14
N LEU A 192 -17.25 0.46 -4.18
CA LEU A 192 -16.91 -0.95 -4.32
C LEU A 192 -18.13 -1.84 -4.05
N SER A 193 -18.48 -2.66 -5.04
CA SER A 193 -19.57 -3.64 -4.95
C SER A 193 -18.98 -5.05 -4.98
N ASP A 194 -18.53 -5.52 -3.82
CA ASP A 194 -17.92 -6.83 -3.65
C ASP A 194 -18.26 -7.42 -2.28
N ARG A 195 -18.83 -8.62 -2.26
CA ARG A 195 -19.24 -9.33 -1.02
C ARG A 195 -18.10 -9.50 -0.03
N ARG A 196 -16.86 -9.61 -0.50
CA ARG A 196 -15.66 -9.72 0.35
C ARG A 196 -15.43 -8.46 1.20
N THR A 197 -15.91 -7.31 0.73
CA THR A 197 -15.71 -5.99 1.35
C THR A 197 -16.95 -5.42 2.02
N ASP A 198 -18.13 -6.00 1.78
CA ASP A 198 -19.39 -5.54 2.37
C ASP A 198 -19.38 -5.33 3.90
N PRO A 199 -18.70 -6.16 4.71
CA PRO A 199 -18.61 -5.92 6.15
C PRO A 199 -18.01 -4.55 6.51
N ALA A 200 -17.09 -4.02 5.70
CA ALA A 200 -16.46 -2.73 5.95
C ALA A 200 -17.43 -1.54 5.88
N LYS A 201 -18.59 -1.69 5.24
CA LYS A 201 -19.63 -0.64 5.16
C LYS A 201 -20.29 -0.35 6.51
N LYS A 202 -20.15 -1.27 7.47
CA LYS A 202 -20.64 -1.15 8.85
C LYS A 202 -19.68 -0.36 9.74
N VAL A 203 -18.41 -0.29 9.38
CA VAL A 203 -17.42 0.55 10.06
C VAL A 203 -17.63 1.99 9.62
N ARG A 204 -17.96 2.86 10.58
CA ARG A 204 -18.22 4.28 10.34
C ARG A 204 -17.31 5.09 11.23
N LEU A 205 -16.41 5.84 10.59
CA LEU A 205 -15.47 6.70 11.28
C LEU A 205 -15.94 8.15 11.16
N GLY A 206 -15.89 8.90 12.27
CA GLY A 206 -16.11 10.35 12.25
C GLY A 206 -14.96 11.10 11.57
N GLU A 207 -13.74 10.58 11.71
CA GLU A 207 -12.51 11.08 11.10
C GLU A 207 -11.61 9.92 10.66
N LEU A 208 -10.75 10.14 9.66
CA LEU A 208 -9.78 9.15 9.21
C LEU A 208 -8.45 9.83 8.92
N ASN A 209 -7.42 9.41 9.65
CA ASN A 209 -6.03 9.65 9.31
C ASN A 209 -5.38 8.30 8.97
N VAL A 210 -5.13 8.09 7.68
CA VAL A 210 -4.58 6.82 7.18
C VAL A 210 -3.12 6.59 7.60
N GLN A 211 -2.37 7.66 7.91
CA GLN A 211 -0.98 7.58 8.38
C GLN A 211 -0.87 7.11 9.84
N THR A 212 -1.89 7.35 10.66
CA THR A 212 -1.94 6.89 12.06
C THR A 212 -2.81 5.64 12.27
N GLN A 213 -3.50 5.16 11.23
CA GLN A 213 -4.30 3.93 11.21
C GLN A 213 -5.16 3.75 12.48
N PRO A 214 -6.33 4.42 12.59
CA PRO A 214 -7.17 4.30 13.79
C PRO A 214 -7.60 2.84 14.02
N ASP A 215 -8.02 2.49 15.24
CA ASP A 215 -8.77 1.24 15.42
C ASP A 215 -10.10 1.35 14.64
N TYR A 216 -10.31 0.41 13.74
CA TYR A 216 -11.48 0.38 12.87
C TYR A 216 -12.66 -0.40 13.49
N PHE A 217 -12.49 -1.04 14.65
CA PHE A 217 -13.47 -1.96 15.23
C PHE A 217 -13.89 -1.64 16.67
N ASP A 218 -13.39 -0.54 17.24
CA ASP A 218 -13.89 0.01 18.50
C ASP A 218 -15.28 0.64 18.37
#